data_AF-A0A842R0R7-F1
#
_entry.id   AF-A0A842R0R7-F1
#
_cell.length_a   1.000
_cell.length_b   1.000
_cell.length_c   1.000
_cell.angle_alpha   90.00
_cell.angle_beta   90.00
_cell.angle_gamma   90.00
#
_symmetry.space_group_name_H-M   'P 1'
#
loop_
_entity.id
_entity.type
_entity.pdbx_description
1 polymer ?
#
loop_
_entity_poly.entity_id
_entity_poly.type
_entity_poly.pdbx_seq_one_letter_code
_entity_poly.pdbx_strand_id
1 'polypeptide(L)'
;MDRKGLQERIKQMQEKTIDMEAMLEGEIPLEPLNLERMEGIGQALVKLEEILKKTMIDCGVLSKENEGEANVISSTEEEKVNQDITFQDEKILFVVARKQLLQALEDYPNHNVEVILTGGPLHAKYYKKMNPNLPDHAMANIEKKIAKIIKKIRNKSRDKEIVVIMTEQGEMVDGFLANSRGLIQEETGKSTKIVHISSMKDITTGAFTSSINEIGDP
;
A
#
# COMPACT_ATOMS: atom_id res chain seq x y z
N MET A 1 -30.04 34.82 11.16
CA MET A 1 -28.67 35.36 11.05
C MET A 1 -28.60 36.05 9.69
N ASP A 2 -28.38 37.35 9.66
CA ASP A 2 -28.40 38.18 8.45
C ASP A 2 -27.09 38.00 7.65
N ARG A 3 -27.15 38.23 6.33
CA ARG A 3 -26.01 38.02 5.42
C ARG A 3 -24.77 38.83 5.82
N LYS A 4 -24.97 40.00 6.44
CA LYS A 4 -23.90 40.84 6.98
C LYS A 4 -23.23 40.20 8.20
N GLY A 5 -24.01 39.70 9.18
CA GLY A 5 -23.45 39.00 10.34
C GLY A 5 -22.65 37.74 9.99
N LEU A 6 -23.01 37.06 8.91
CA LEU A 6 -22.29 35.88 8.42
C LEU A 6 -20.96 36.26 7.73
N GLN A 7 -20.92 37.38 7.00
CA GLN A 7 -19.69 37.92 6.42
C GLN A 7 -18.71 38.44 7.47
N GLU A 8 -19.22 39.12 8.51
CA GLU A 8 -18.41 39.59 9.64
C GLU A 8 -17.73 38.41 10.36
N ARG A 9 -18.48 37.31 10.58
CA ARG A 9 -17.96 36.08 11.19
C ARG A 9 -16.94 35.36 10.31
N ILE A 10 -17.16 35.29 9.00
CA ILE A 10 -16.19 34.70 8.07
C ILE A 10 -14.90 35.53 8.06
N LYS A 11 -15.01 36.87 8.05
CA LYS A 11 -13.85 37.76 8.10
C LYS A 11 -13.07 37.62 9.41
N GLN A 12 -13.77 37.56 10.55
CA GLN A 12 -13.14 37.30 11.85
C GLN A 12 -12.50 35.91 11.94
N MET A 13 -13.06 34.90 11.29
CA MET A 13 -12.42 33.58 11.18
C MET A 13 -11.19 33.66 10.29
N GLN A 14 -11.23 34.32 9.14
CA GLN A 14 -10.07 34.47 8.26
C GLN A 14 -8.92 35.23 8.92
N GLU A 15 -9.21 36.32 9.64
CA GLU A 15 -8.22 37.09 10.41
C GLU A 15 -7.64 36.28 11.59
N LYS A 16 -8.40 35.34 12.16
CA LYS A 16 -7.92 34.44 13.23
C LYS A 16 -7.22 33.18 12.74
N THR A 17 -7.42 32.76 11.49
CA THR A 17 -7.05 31.39 11.10
C THR A 17 -5.67 31.31 10.47
N ILE A 18 -5.17 32.26 9.67
CA ILE A 18 -3.86 32.06 9.03
C ILE A 18 -3.18 33.38 8.68
N ASP A 19 -2.17 33.78 9.45
CA ASP A 19 -1.17 34.75 9.00
C ASP A 19 -0.12 33.97 8.17
N MET A 20 -0.36 33.86 6.86
CA MET A 20 0.51 33.11 5.95
C MET A 20 1.90 33.73 5.79
N GLU A 21 2.08 35.01 6.11
CA GLU A 21 3.40 35.67 6.08
C GLU A 21 4.29 35.18 7.23
N ALA A 22 3.73 34.89 8.41
CA ALA A 22 4.49 34.36 9.55
C ALA A 22 4.98 32.91 9.33
N MET A 23 4.32 32.11 8.47
CA MET A 23 4.74 30.74 8.17
C MET A 23 5.92 30.66 7.19
N LEU A 24 6.26 31.75 6.49
CA LEU A 24 7.36 31.78 5.50
C LEU A 24 8.75 31.95 6.15
N GLU A 25 8.83 32.32 7.44
CA GLU A 25 10.09 32.50 8.17
C GLU A 25 10.49 31.32 9.07
N GLY A 26 9.74 30.21 9.05
CA GLY A 26 10.27 28.93 9.55
C GLY A 26 10.20 28.69 11.06
N GLU A 27 9.35 29.41 11.80
CA GLU A 27 8.96 28.98 13.15
C GLU A 27 7.44 28.73 13.18
N ILE A 28 7.05 27.45 13.14
CA ILE A 28 5.69 27.06 13.52
C ILE A 28 5.60 27.31 15.03
N PRO A 29 4.76 28.23 15.52
CA PRO A 29 4.55 28.37 16.95
C PRO A 29 3.92 27.07 17.44
N LEU A 30 4.72 26.22 18.08
CA LEU A 30 4.24 25.09 18.86
C LEU A 30 3.58 25.67 20.11
N GLU A 31 2.35 26.15 19.97
CA GLU A 31 1.50 26.28 21.15
C GLU A 31 1.41 24.88 21.78
N PRO A 32 1.80 24.68 23.05
CA PRO A 32 1.69 23.38 23.69
C PRO A 32 0.21 23.00 23.66
N LEU A 33 -0.11 21.91 22.94
CA LEU A 33 -1.45 21.34 22.97
C LEU A 33 -1.76 20.94 24.41
N ASN A 34 -2.59 21.73 25.09
CA ASN A 34 -3.12 21.33 26.37
C ASN A 34 -4.10 20.16 26.18
N LEU A 35 -4.22 19.31 27.21
CA LEU A 35 -5.03 18.09 27.16
C LEU A 35 -6.48 18.38 26.73
N GLU A 36 -7.04 19.50 27.19
CA GLU A 36 -8.40 19.95 26.86
C GLU A 36 -8.58 20.26 25.36
N ARG A 37 -7.57 20.83 24.68
CA ARG A 37 -7.62 21.04 23.23
C ARG A 37 -7.52 19.72 22.47
N MET A 38 -6.74 18.75 22.96
CA MET A 38 -6.68 17.41 22.36
C MET A 38 -8.03 16.69 22.49
N GLU A 39 -8.70 16.79 23.63
CA GLU A 39 -10.04 16.24 23.82
C GLU A 39 -11.07 16.91 22.90
N GLY A 40 -11.01 18.24 22.76
CA GLY A 40 -11.86 18.97 21.83
C GLY A 40 -11.66 18.56 20.37
N ILE A 41 -10.41 18.35 19.95
CA ILE A 41 -10.08 17.84 18.61
C ILE A 41 -10.58 16.40 18.44
N GLY A 42 -10.39 15.54 19.46
CA GLY A 42 -10.87 14.16 19.45
C GLY A 42 -12.39 14.07 19.27
N GLN A 43 -13.15 14.86 20.05
CA GLN A 43 -14.61 14.92 19.91
C GLN A 43 -15.07 15.45 18.55
N ALA A 44 -14.33 16.40 17.97
CA ALA A 44 -14.63 16.92 16.63
C ALA A 44 -14.38 15.86 15.54
N LEU A 45 -13.32 15.07 15.67
CA LEU A 45 -13.00 13.97 14.74
C LEU A 45 -14.04 12.86 14.79
N VAL A 46 -14.50 12.46 15.97
CA VAL A 46 -15.58 11.46 16.13
C VAL A 46 -16.87 11.93 15.46
N LYS A 47 -17.26 13.20 15.65
CA LYS A 47 -18.43 13.77 14.97
C LYS A 47 -18.28 13.80 13.46
N LEU A 48 -17.07 14.09 12.96
CA LEU A 48 -16.76 14.06 11.53
C LEU A 48 -16.88 12.64 10.96
N GLU A 49 -16.44 11.64 11.71
CA GLU A 49 -16.57 10.23 11.34
C GLU A 49 -18.04 9.81 11.20
N GLU A 50 -18.89 10.19 12.15
CA GLU A 50 -20.34 9.92 12.10
C GLU A 50 -21.00 10.57 10.87
N ILE A 51 -20.66 11.84 10.60
CA ILE A 51 -21.16 12.55 9.42
C ILE A 51 -20.69 11.87 8.13
N LEU A 52 -19.43 11.44 8.08
CA LEU A 52 -18.87 10.77 6.91
C LEU A 52 -19.56 9.43 6.65
N LYS A 53 -19.74 8.60 7.69
CA LYS A 53 -20.49 7.33 7.62
C LYS A 53 -21.91 7.54 7.10
N LYS A 54 -22.62 8.52 7.67
CA LYS A 54 -23.98 8.88 7.22
C LYS A 54 -24.00 9.31 5.75
N THR A 55 -23.04 10.15 5.34
CA THR A 55 -22.93 10.61 3.94
C THR A 55 -22.64 9.46 2.98
N MET A 56 -21.75 8.53 3.36
CA MET A 56 -21.41 7.36 2.54
C MET A 56 -22.60 6.40 2.41
N ILE A 57 -23.42 6.26 3.44
CA ILE A 57 -24.68 5.51 3.41
C ILE A 57 -25.68 6.20 2.47
N ASP A 58 -25.86 7.51 2.59
CA ASP A 58 -26.79 8.29 1.74
C ASP A 58 -26.36 8.29 0.27
N CYS A 59 -25.05 8.23 -0.01
CA CYS A 59 -24.50 8.08 -1.36
C CYS A 59 -24.51 6.64 -1.89
N GLY A 60 -25.00 5.65 -1.12
CA GLY A 60 -25.07 4.25 -1.54
C GLY A 60 -23.70 3.55 -1.66
N VAL A 61 -22.65 4.12 -1.05
CA VAL A 61 -21.30 3.54 -1.00
C VAL A 61 -21.22 2.48 0.11
N LEU A 62 -22.04 2.62 1.16
CA LEU A 62 -22.19 1.65 2.24
C LEU A 62 -23.66 1.21 2.33
N SER A 63 -23.89 -0.11 2.37
CA SER A 63 -25.21 -0.69 2.60
C SER A 63 -25.69 -0.39 4.03
N LYS A 64 -26.97 -0.04 4.21
CA LYS A 64 -27.61 0.08 5.53
C LYS A 64 -27.82 -1.30 6.13
N GLU A 65 -26.79 -1.90 6.72
CA GLU A 65 -26.99 -3.05 7.58
C GLU A 65 -26.30 -2.85 8.94
N ASN A 66 -27.16 -2.89 9.96
CA ASN A 66 -26.91 -3.24 11.35
C ASN A 66 -26.52 -2.12 12.34
N GLU A 67 -27.51 -1.29 12.67
CA GLU A 67 -27.69 -0.81 14.04
C GLU A 67 -28.95 -1.48 14.62
N GLY A 68 -28.78 -2.30 15.67
CA GLY A 68 -29.91 -2.97 16.35
C GLY A 68 -29.48 -4.17 17.19
N GLU A 69 -29.43 -3.96 18.49
CA GLU A 69 -28.89 -4.83 19.54
C GLU A 69 -29.62 -6.16 19.80
N ALA A 70 -28.88 -7.05 20.48
CA ALA A 70 -29.32 -8.00 21.52
C ALA A 70 -29.85 -9.40 21.13
N ASN A 71 -28.87 -10.31 21.05
CA ASN A 71 -28.65 -11.40 22.03
C ASN A 71 -29.07 -12.84 21.64
N VAL A 72 -28.18 -13.76 22.03
CA VAL A 72 -28.26 -15.24 22.03
C VAL A 72 -28.07 -15.82 20.61
N ILE A 73 -26.90 -16.27 20.16
CA ILE A 73 -26.00 -17.30 20.72
C ILE A 73 -24.59 -17.10 20.12
N SER A 74 -23.54 -17.07 20.95
CA SER A 74 -22.22 -17.69 20.76
C SER A 74 -21.10 -16.82 21.36
N SER A 75 -20.74 -17.08 22.61
CA SER A 75 -19.49 -16.57 23.21
C SER A 75 -19.16 -17.43 24.42
N THR A 76 -18.30 -18.43 24.20
CA THR A 76 -17.18 -18.83 25.07
C THR A 76 -16.44 -19.94 24.32
N GLU A 77 -15.34 -19.55 23.68
CA GLU A 77 -13.97 -19.85 24.13
C GLU A 77 -13.43 -21.08 23.40
N GLU A 78 -12.83 -20.84 22.23
CA GLU A 78 -11.54 -21.47 21.93
C GLU A 78 -10.65 -20.40 21.32
N GLU A 79 -9.64 -20.04 22.11
CA GLU A 79 -8.38 -19.45 21.69
C GLU A 79 -7.95 -20.03 20.33
N LYS A 80 -8.02 -19.24 19.27
CA LYS A 80 -7.21 -19.48 18.07
C LYS A 80 -6.34 -18.27 17.82
N VAL A 81 -5.29 -18.25 18.66
CA VAL A 81 -3.93 -17.85 18.36
C VAL A 81 -3.86 -16.62 17.46
N ASN A 82 -3.59 -15.47 18.08
CA ASN A 82 -2.64 -14.50 17.51
C ASN A 82 -1.36 -15.30 17.22
N GLN A 83 -1.33 -16.01 16.10
CA GLN A 83 -0.06 -16.31 15.48
C GLN A 83 0.36 -14.95 14.97
N ASP A 84 1.21 -14.30 15.75
CA ASP A 84 2.43 -13.79 15.15
C ASP A 84 2.96 -14.90 14.24
N ILE A 85 2.45 -14.97 13.01
CA ILE A 85 3.13 -15.68 11.94
C ILE A 85 4.36 -14.81 11.76
N THR A 86 5.38 -15.14 12.54
CA THR A 86 6.69 -14.56 12.42
C THR A 86 7.04 -14.73 10.96
N PHE A 87 7.11 -13.61 10.25
CA PHE A 87 7.40 -13.57 8.83
C PHE A 87 8.74 -14.29 8.66
N GLN A 88 8.70 -15.52 8.13
CA GLN A 88 9.93 -16.26 7.87
C GLN A 88 10.45 -15.74 6.53
N ASP A 89 11.08 -14.56 6.54
CA ASP A 89 11.64 -13.87 5.36
C ASP A 89 12.44 -14.83 4.47
N GLU A 90 13.11 -15.78 5.12
CA GLU A 90 13.96 -16.78 4.48
C GLU A 90 13.20 -17.66 3.48
N LYS A 91 11.88 -17.81 3.61
CA LYS A 91 11.03 -18.65 2.77
C LYS A 91 10.36 -17.92 1.61
N ILE A 92 10.50 -16.59 1.53
CA ILE A 92 9.82 -15.75 0.54
C ILE A 92 10.85 -15.15 -0.43
N LEU A 93 10.54 -15.18 -1.73
CA LEU A 93 11.28 -14.43 -2.74
C LEU A 93 10.44 -13.28 -3.26
N PHE A 94 10.93 -12.05 -3.11
CA PHE A 94 10.29 -10.88 -3.68
C PHE A 94 10.81 -10.57 -5.07
N VAL A 95 9.91 -10.17 -5.96
CA VAL A 95 10.21 -9.76 -7.33
C VAL A 95 9.62 -8.38 -7.56
N VAL A 96 10.47 -7.44 -7.94
CA VAL A 96 10.11 -6.02 -8.09
C VAL A 96 10.65 -5.47 -9.40
N ALA A 97 9.92 -4.53 -10.02
CA ALA A 97 10.37 -3.92 -11.28
C ALA A 97 11.26 -2.70 -11.06
N ARG A 98 11.02 -1.93 -9.99
CA ARG A 98 11.63 -0.61 -9.76
C ARG A 98 12.63 -0.65 -8.61
N LYS A 99 13.69 0.17 -8.72
CA LYS A 99 14.75 0.25 -7.71
C LYS A 99 14.26 0.81 -6.38
N GLN A 100 13.27 1.68 -6.42
CA GLN A 100 12.66 2.27 -5.24
C GLN A 100 12.03 1.19 -4.36
N LEU A 101 11.32 0.22 -4.97
CA LEU A 101 10.77 -0.94 -4.28
C LEU A 101 11.85 -1.85 -3.69
N LEU A 102 12.94 -2.06 -4.42
CA LEU A 102 14.10 -2.78 -3.89
C LEU A 102 14.65 -2.08 -2.64
N GLN A 103 14.89 -0.77 -2.71
CA GLN A 103 15.45 0.01 -1.60
C GLN A 103 14.53 -0.04 -0.38
N ALA A 104 13.23 0.18 -0.55
CA ALA A 104 12.29 0.14 0.57
C ALA A 104 12.21 -1.24 1.25
N LEU A 105 12.40 -2.33 0.49
CA LEU A 105 12.47 -3.68 1.03
C LEU A 105 13.80 -3.97 1.74
N GLU A 106 14.91 -3.46 1.20
CA GLU A 106 16.25 -3.59 1.82
C GLU A 106 16.41 -2.72 3.07
N ASP A 107 15.75 -1.56 3.11
CA ASP A 107 15.74 -0.63 4.25
C ASP A 107 14.77 -1.06 5.37
N TYR A 108 13.98 -2.12 5.14
CA TYR A 108 13.02 -2.61 6.14
C TYR A 108 13.77 -3.27 7.32
N PRO A 109 13.71 -2.67 8.53
CA PRO A 109 14.58 -3.08 9.64
C PRO A 109 14.24 -4.48 10.16
N ASN A 110 15.28 -5.26 10.45
CA ASN A 110 15.23 -6.62 11.02
C ASN A 110 14.71 -7.74 10.10
N HIS A 111 14.61 -7.51 8.78
CA HIS A 111 14.19 -8.53 7.84
C HIS A 111 15.26 -8.77 6.76
N ASN A 112 15.73 -10.01 6.61
CA ASN A 112 16.67 -10.38 5.56
C ASN A 112 15.89 -10.85 4.33
N VAL A 113 15.26 -9.89 3.66
CA VAL A 113 14.34 -10.16 2.56
C VAL A 113 15.13 -10.42 1.28
N GLU A 114 14.94 -11.58 0.67
CA GLU A 114 15.54 -11.85 -0.63
C GLU A 114 14.71 -11.21 -1.75
N VAL A 115 15.30 -10.25 -2.45
CA VAL A 115 14.65 -9.51 -3.55
C VAL A 115 15.37 -9.74 -4.88
N ILE A 116 14.60 -9.82 -5.97
CA ILE A 116 15.07 -9.72 -7.34
C ILE A 116 14.46 -8.49 -8.01
N LEU A 117 15.33 -7.55 -8.37
CA LEU A 117 15.01 -6.47 -9.29
C LEU A 117 15.01 -6.98 -10.74
N THR A 118 13.88 -6.84 -11.43
CA THR A 118 13.75 -7.18 -12.85
C THR A 118 14.07 -5.99 -13.77
N GLY A 119 13.88 -4.76 -13.29
CA GLY A 119 14.02 -3.55 -14.12
C GLY A 119 12.91 -3.37 -15.17
N GLY A 120 11.84 -4.19 -15.10
CA GLY A 120 10.71 -4.13 -16.03
C GLY A 120 9.94 -5.45 -16.15
N PRO A 121 9.05 -5.56 -17.14
CA PRO A 121 8.20 -6.74 -17.32
C PRO A 121 9.01 -7.97 -17.72
N LEU A 122 8.50 -9.18 -17.44
CA LEU A 122 9.17 -10.43 -17.84
C LEU A 122 8.67 -10.98 -19.17
N HIS A 123 8.02 -10.14 -19.99
CA HIS A 123 7.57 -10.54 -21.32
C HIS A 123 7.83 -9.43 -22.33
N ALA A 124 8.50 -9.80 -23.42
CA ALA A 124 8.85 -8.92 -24.55
C ALA A 124 7.67 -8.08 -25.07
N LYS A 125 6.46 -8.66 -25.14
CA LYS A 125 5.26 -7.96 -25.61
C LYS A 125 4.94 -6.69 -24.81
N TYR A 126 5.23 -6.66 -23.52
CA TYR A 126 4.95 -5.50 -22.68
C TYR A 126 5.92 -4.34 -22.96
N TYR A 127 7.15 -4.63 -23.38
CA TYR A 127 8.09 -3.59 -23.82
C TYR A 127 7.63 -2.90 -25.11
N LYS A 128 7.12 -3.65 -26.09
CA LYS A 128 6.51 -3.05 -27.28
C LYS A 128 5.21 -2.29 -26.96
N LYS A 129 4.43 -2.70 -25.95
CA LYS A 129 3.27 -1.94 -25.49
C LYS A 129 3.66 -0.60 -24.86
N MET A 130 4.71 -0.58 -24.04
CA MET A 130 5.23 0.66 -23.43
C MET A 130 5.89 1.58 -24.45
N ASN A 131 6.60 1.00 -25.43
CA ASN A 131 7.25 1.75 -26.50
C ASN A 131 7.05 1.02 -27.86
N PRO A 132 6.01 1.38 -28.63
CA PRO A 132 5.72 0.76 -29.93
C PRO A 132 6.83 0.94 -30.97
N ASN A 133 7.64 2.00 -30.84
CA ASN A 133 8.72 2.32 -31.78
C ASN A 133 10.04 1.61 -31.43
N LEU A 134 10.02 0.64 -30.50
CA LEU A 134 11.23 -0.04 -30.08
C LEU A 134 11.83 -0.87 -31.24
N PRO A 135 13.10 -0.65 -31.61
CA PRO A 135 13.74 -1.42 -32.69
C PRO A 135 13.85 -2.91 -32.36
N ASP A 136 13.75 -3.77 -33.39
CA ASP A 136 13.80 -5.22 -33.19
C ASP A 136 15.17 -5.71 -32.65
N HIS A 137 16.27 -5.04 -32.98
CA HIS A 137 17.58 -5.36 -32.40
C HIS A 137 17.64 -5.07 -30.89
N ALA A 138 16.91 -4.07 -30.41
CA ALA A 138 16.79 -3.77 -28.97
C ALA A 138 15.90 -4.81 -28.28
N MET A 139 14.85 -5.28 -28.96
CA MET A 139 14.00 -6.38 -28.48
C MET A 139 14.79 -7.66 -28.23
N ALA A 140 15.68 -8.05 -29.14
CA ALA A 140 16.53 -9.23 -28.96
C ALA A 140 17.41 -9.14 -27.71
N ASN A 141 17.91 -7.94 -27.38
CA ASN A 141 18.68 -7.72 -26.14
C ASN A 141 17.79 -7.77 -24.89
N ILE A 142 16.56 -7.27 -24.97
CA ILE A 142 15.58 -7.35 -23.88
C ILE A 142 15.20 -8.80 -23.61
N GLU A 143 14.94 -9.61 -24.64
CA GLU A 143 14.63 -11.03 -24.49
C GLU A 143 15.76 -11.79 -23.79
N LYS A 144 17.02 -11.52 -24.15
CA LYS A 144 18.18 -12.07 -23.45
C LYS A 144 18.23 -11.65 -21.97
N LYS A 145 17.88 -10.40 -21.66
CA LYS A 145 17.81 -9.91 -20.27
C LYS A 145 16.68 -10.60 -19.49
N ILE A 146 15.49 -10.72 -20.09
CA ILE A 146 14.34 -11.43 -19.51
C ILE A 146 14.73 -12.88 -19.19
N ALA A 147 15.32 -13.61 -20.14
CA ALA A 147 15.74 -14.99 -19.93
C ALA A 147 16.74 -15.13 -18.77
N LYS A 148 17.69 -14.20 -18.64
CA LYS A 148 18.63 -14.15 -17.50
C LYS A 148 17.91 -13.91 -16.17
N ILE A 149 16.94 -13.00 -16.15
CA ILE A 149 16.17 -12.69 -14.94
C ILE A 149 15.28 -13.88 -14.55
N ILE A 150 14.58 -14.51 -15.49
CA ILE A 150 13.77 -15.71 -15.23
C ILE A 150 14.64 -16.83 -14.66
N LYS A 151 15.83 -17.07 -15.25
CA LYS A 151 16.78 -18.04 -14.70
C LYS A 151 17.22 -17.68 -13.29
N LYS A 152 17.44 -16.39 -13.00
CA LYS A 152 17.77 -15.90 -11.65
C LYS A 152 16.63 -16.16 -10.66
N ILE A 153 15.38 -15.86 -11.05
CA ILE A 153 14.18 -16.12 -10.25
C ILE A 153 14.07 -17.62 -9.97
N ARG A 154 14.11 -18.47 -11.01
CA ARG A 154 14.07 -19.94 -10.88
C ARG A 154 15.13 -20.48 -9.93
N ASN A 155 16.35 -19.96 -9.98
CA ASN A 155 17.43 -20.46 -9.13
C ASN A 155 17.26 -20.05 -7.67
N LYS A 156 16.88 -18.78 -7.43
CA LYS A 156 16.67 -18.22 -6.08
C LYS A 156 15.35 -18.64 -5.45
N SER A 157 14.39 -19.15 -6.22
CA SER A 157 13.11 -19.62 -5.71
C SER A 157 13.14 -21.09 -5.26
N ARG A 158 14.27 -21.81 -5.44
CA ARG A 158 14.33 -23.27 -5.18
C ARG A 158 14.08 -23.61 -3.72
N ASP A 159 14.74 -22.88 -2.84
CA ASP A 159 14.69 -22.95 -1.38
C ASP A 159 13.54 -22.13 -0.79
N LYS A 160 12.71 -21.51 -1.63
CA LYS A 160 11.60 -20.65 -1.22
C LYS A 160 10.27 -21.37 -1.36
N GLU A 161 9.35 -21.10 -0.47
CA GLU A 161 7.99 -21.67 -0.53
C GLU A 161 7.12 -20.89 -1.50
N ILE A 162 7.31 -19.56 -1.55
CA ILE A 162 6.45 -18.64 -2.30
C ILE A 162 7.26 -17.54 -2.99
N VAL A 163 6.79 -17.12 -4.16
CA VAL A 163 7.27 -15.93 -4.86
C VAL A 163 6.22 -14.82 -4.74
N VAL A 164 6.64 -13.63 -4.34
CA VAL A 164 5.76 -12.46 -4.20
C VAL A 164 6.19 -11.40 -5.19
N ILE A 165 5.29 -11.03 -6.09
CA ILE A 165 5.45 -9.86 -6.97
C ILE A 165 4.90 -8.67 -6.21
N MET A 166 5.75 -7.70 -5.91
CA MET A 166 5.31 -6.46 -5.28
C MET A 166 5.16 -5.35 -6.30
N THR A 167 4.07 -4.62 -6.19
CA THR A 167 3.68 -3.56 -7.12
C THR A 167 3.11 -2.36 -6.37
N GLU A 168 3.41 -1.16 -6.85
CA GLU A 168 2.75 0.05 -6.38
C GLU A 168 1.54 0.39 -7.27
N GLN A 169 0.46 0.86 -6.64
CA GLN A 169 -0.73 1.28 -7.37
C GLN A 169 -0.43 2.47 -8.30
N GLY A 170 -1.02 2.45 -9.50
CA GLY A 170 -0.83 3.50 -10.51
C GLY A 170 0.44 3.34 -11.37
N GLU A 171 1.35 2.41 -11.03
CA GLU A 171 2.62 2.26 -11.73
C GLU A 171 2.52 1.24 -12.88
N MET A 172 2.58 1.76 -14.11
CA MET A 172 2.37 0.96 -15.33
C MET A 172 3.35 -0.22 -15.47
N VAL A 173 4.63 0.01 -15.15
CA VAL A 173 5.67 -1.02 -15.25
C VAL A 173 5.41 -2.16 -14.26
N ASP A 174 4.99 -1.82 -13.06
CA ASP A 174 4.65 -2.78 -12.01
C ASP A 174 3.42 -3.61 -12.42
N GLY A 175 2.41 -2.97 -13.01
CA GLY A 175 1.25 -3.66 -13.59
C GLY A 175 1.63 -4.67 -14.69
N PHE A 176 2.60 -4.34 -15.55
CA PHE A 176 3.09 -5.29 -16.56
C PHE A 176 3.93 -6.43 -15.95
N LEU A 177 4.66 -6.18 -14.87
CA LEU A 177 5.34 -7.24 -14.13
C LEU A 177 4.32 -8.18 -13.45
N ALA A 178 3.29 -7.65 -12.80
CA ALA A 178 2.20 -8.45 -12.22
C ALA A 178 1.51 -9.33 -13.26
N ASN A 179 1.29 -8.82 -14.47
CA ASN A 179 0.74 -9.61 -15.59
C ASN A 179 1.67 -10.75 -16.05
N SER A 180 2.94 -10.74 -15.63
CA SER A 180 3.90 -11.83 -15.87
C SER A 180 3.84 -12.94 -14.81
N ARG A 181 2.90 -12.89 -13.85
CA ARG A 181 2.72 -13.90 -12.79
C ARG A 181 2.67 -15.33 -13.31
N GLY A 182 1.86 -15.57 -14.34
CA GLY A 182 1.70 -16.92 -14.91
C GLY A 182 3.01 -17.51 -15.41
N LEU A 183 3.85 -16.68 -16.06
CA LEU A 183 5.16 -17.08 -16.53
C LEU A 183 6.09 -17.43 -15.36
N ILE A 184 6.10 -16.64 -14.28
CA ILE A 184 6.93 -16.95 -13.10
C ILE A 184 6.47 -18.26 -12.46
N GLN A 185 5.17 -18.46 -12.30
CA GLN A 185 4.61 -19.68 -11.71
C GLN A 185 4.94 -20.92 -12.55
N GLU A 186 4.80 -20.83 -13.87
CA GLU A 186 5.17 -21.91 -14.80
C GLU A 186 6.68 -22.21 -14.75
N GLU A 187 7.52 -21.16 -14.79
CA GLU A 187 8.97 -21.33 -14.86
C GLU A 187 9.58 -21.81 -13.53
N THR A 188 8.98 -21.48 -12.38
CA THR A 188 9.49 -21.82 -11.05
C THR A 188 8.79 -23.02 -10.42
N GLY A 189 7.56 -23.34 -10.82
CA GLY A 189 6.70 -24.32 -10.15
C GLY A 189 6.25 -23.88 -8.75
N LYS A 190 6.42 -22.61 -8.38
CA LYS A 190 6.10 -22.09 -7.05
C LYS A 190 4.81 -21.25 -7.08
N SER A 191 4.08 -21.25 -5.96
CA SER A 191 2.96 -20.33 -5.77
C SER A 191 3.48 -18.90 -5.93
N THR A 192 2.86 -18.14 -6.84
CA THR A 192 3.25 -16.76 -7.10
C THR A 192 2.07 -15.86 -6.75
N LYS A 193 2.28 -14.94 -5.81
CA LYS A 193 1.26 -14.00 -5.35
C LYS A 193 1.64 -12.57 -5.72
N ILE A 194 0.64 -11.71 -5.77
CA ILE A 194 0.82 -10.29 -6.10
C ILE A 194 0.39 -9.49 -4.87
N VAL A 195 1.27 -8.61 -4.42
CA VAL A 195 1.00 -7.64 -3.36
C VAL A 195 0.97 -6.26 -3.99
N HIS A 196 -0.13 -5.55 -3.73
CA HIS A 196 -0.32 -4.17 -4.14
C HIS A 196 -0.13 -3.26 -2.93
N ILE A 197 0.80 -2.33 -3.02
CA ILE A 197 0.95 -1.26 -2.04
C ILE A 197 0.39 0.03 -2.63
N SER A 198 -0.29 0.82 -1.80
CA SER A 198 -0.81 2.13 -2.21
C SER A 198 0.33 3.13 -2.35
N SER A 199 1.30 3.08 -1.44
CA SER A 199 2.50 3.89 -1.49
C SER A 199 3.73 3.13 -0.97
N MET A 200 4.89 3.47 -1.50
CA MET A 200 6.20 3.09 -0.96
C MET A 200 6.35 3.32 0.55
N LYS A 201 5.70 4.34 1.11
CA LYS A 201 5.77 4.67 2.54
C LYS A 201 5.12 3.59 3.42
N ASP A 202 4.20 2.82 2.86
CA ASP A 202 3.43 1.80 3.59
C ASP A 202 4.27 0.55 3.91
N ILE A 203 5.39 0.35 3.20
CA ILE A 203 6.35 -0.71 3.51
C ILE A 203 7.03 -0.43 4.84
N THR A 204 7.37 0.84 5.12
CA THR A 204 8.18 1.22 6.30
C THR A 204 7.42 1.24 7.62
N THR A 205 6.08 1.26 7.61
CA THR A 205 5.23 1.50 8.80
C THR A 205 4.66 0.24 9.44
N GLY A 206 5.10 -0.96 9.06
CA GLY A 206 4.58 -2.22 9.60
C GLY A 206 3.19 -2.62 9.09
N ALA A 207 2.54 -1.78 8.27
CA ALA A 207 1.30 -2.17 7.56
C ALA A 207 1.53 -3.30 6.54
N PHE A 208 2.79 -3.46 6.11
CA PHE A 208 3.25 -4.48 5.19
C PHE A 208 2.99 -5.92 5.66
N THR A 209 3.10 -6.19 6.97
CA THR A 209 2.86 -7.53 7.52
C THR A 209 1.39 -7.92 7.44
N SER A 210 0.46 -6.97 7.59
CA SER A 210 -0.99 -7.22 7.54
C SER A 210 -1.46 -7.62 6.13
N SER A 211 -1.02 -6.92 5.09
CA SER A 211 -1.36 -7.25 3.69
C SER A 211 -0.74 -8.56 3.21
N ILE A 212 0.25 -9.08 3.94
CA ILE A 212 0.88 -10.38 3.68
C ILE A 212 0.34 -11.46 4.62
N ASN A 213 -0.27 -11.13 5.75
CA ASN A 213 -0.93 -12.11 6.61
C ASN A 213 -2.32 -12.52 6.07
N GLU A 214 -2.97 -11.67 5.27
CA GLU A 214 -4.16 -12.03 4.47
C GLU A 214 -3.84 -12.99 3.31
N ILE A 215 -2.58 -13.38 3.15
CA ILE A 215 -2.12 -14.29 2.10
C ILE A 215 -2.27 -15.78 2.51
N GLY A 216 -2.91 -16.08 3.65
CA GLY A 216 -3.20 -17.44 4.12
C GLY A 216 -4.28 -18.18 3.32
N ASP A 217 -3.82 -19.11 2.47
CA ASP A 217 -4.45 -20.28 1.80
C ASP A 217 -5.83 -20.18 1.08
N PRO A 218 -6.06 -21.01 0.04
CA PRO A 218 -7.06 -20.82 -1.02
C PRO A 218 -8.54 -20.94 -0.62
#